data_AF-A0AAW6TXX0-F1
#
_entry.id   AF-A0AAW6TXX0-F1
#
_cell.length_a   1.000
_cell.length_b   1.000
_cell.length_c   1.000
_cell.angle_alpha   90.00
_cell.angle_beta   90.00
_cell.angle_gamma   90.00
#
_symmetry.space_group_name_H-M   'P 1'
#
loop_
_entity.id
_entity.type
_entity.pdbx_description
1 polymer ?
#
loop_
_entity_poly.entity_id
_entity_poly.type
_entity_poly.pdbx_seq_one_letter_code
_entity_poly.pdbx_strand_id
1 'polypeptide(L)'
;MKSVWVYAVVMIVVLIGGAVGSSGSMVADGLPESSLVIVTGSSYVGTLVNNGFVIGDGTLVVTCDHAVFEKSKGGRHRAAVLVSVFSPYLGEACSARVLASDEELDLAVLEVPWKGHPALSLADSRAIASAQSACVTSLHSVIQHMEDQAGTDVETFAVDEEQLPVAFIAVRGQEPQFVALDAIGQLGPGWSGSPILVPGTDSAIGCFASITRTGEESGVLRHEAKGAAATRVAWLLGNDFDQNRLLRVDAPLQSPSDAHEACSLALRIRRSVRPGRHESSEELIRTFLRLRPDSAYGHRMLAMVNEDLGRMDAARQSFKRTLELDPNNLNTQIHYAQFLTEIGEPNEAQRILEPLWLLGESRTLAAIALVNLFSARKDFGRCLQILEETVRDDSRNAYLWQQMAATRMQLQGAQAAIEPIARAVELCPERGPLRGGLAQLLEKTGAFGEAERHFRKLLEIEPENPVVHYWLADFLRKHRPQAGAEALEIAEKAVRQPPRGGLTTERIQELIQRLREQRQPAVQQ
;
A
#
# COMPACT_ATOMS: atom_id res chain seq x y z
N MET A 1 -21.39 46.89 42.75
CA MET A 1 -22.77 47.41 42.72
C MET A 1 -22.85 48.58 41.75
N LYS A 2 -23.62 48.40 40.66
CA LYS A 2 -24.35 49.40 39.84
C LYS A 2 -23.67 50.72 39.39
N SER A 3 -23.55 50.87 38.07
CA SER A 3 -23.62 52.13 37.28
C SER A 3 -23.61 51.73 35.78
N VAL A 4 -24.73 51.52 35.07
CA VAL A 4 -25.73 52.45 34.47
C VAL A 4 -25.15 53.42 33.41
N TRP A 5 -25.84 53.49 32.26
CA TRP A 5 -25.83 54.47 31.13
C TRP A 5 -24.97 54.08 29.89
N VAL A 6 -25.43 54.10 28.62
CA VAL A 6 -26.60 54.67 27.91
C VAL A 6 -26.90 53.81 26.66
N TYR A 7 -28.17 53.52 26.38
CA TYR A 7 -28.67 53.00 25.10
C TYR A 7 -28.89 54.15 24.10
N ALA A 8 -28.34 54.06 22.89
CA ALA A 8 -28.78 54.86 21.74
C ALA A 8 -29.54 53.94 20.77
N VAL A 9 -30.86 54.15 20.72
CA VAL A 9 -31.78 53.55 19.77
C VAL A 9 -31.73 54.36 18.47
N VAL A 10 -31.35 53.72 17.36
CA VAL A 10 -31.72 54.19 16.02
C VAL A 10 -32.55 53.09 15.38
N MET A 11 -33.86 53.32 15.37
CA MET A 11 -34.84 52.57 14.60
C MET A 11 -34.64 52.88 13.12
N ILE A 12 -34.24 51.90 12.33
CA ILE A 12 -34.52 51.86 10.89
C ILE A 12 -35.48 50.70 10.65
N VAL A 13 -36.71 51.08 10.30
CA VAL A 13 -37.77 50.21 9.83
C VAL A 13 -37.34 49.60 8.50
N VAL A 14 -37.18 48.27 8.44
CA VAL A 14 -37.13 47.54 7.16
C VAL A 14 -38.33 46.61 7.12
N LEU A 15 -39.15 46.89 6.11
CA LEU A 15 -40.37 46.18 5.73
C LEU A 15 -40.12 44.69 5.51
N ILE A 16 -41.06 43.90 6.02
CA ILE A 16 -41.23 42.48 5.74
C ILE A 16 -41.51 42.32 4.23
N GLY A 17 -40.53 41.78 3.51
CA GLY A 17 -40.65 41.30 2.15
C GLY A 17 -39.91 39.97 2.06
N GLY A 18 -40.64 38.90 1.76
CA GLY A 18 -40.09 37.56 1.69
C GLY A 18 -38.97 37.43 0.66
N ALA A 19 -37.86 36.83 1.08
CA ALA A 19 -36.90 36.20 0.19
C ALA A 19 -36.32 35.00 0.92
N VAL A 20 -36.56 33.82 0.35
CA VAL A 20 -35.89 32.57 0.66
C VAL A 20 -34.39 32.80 0.43
N GLY A 21 -33.63 32.94 1.51
CA GLY A 21 -32.17 33.04 1.46
C GLY A 21 -31.58 31.64 1.32
N SER A 22 -31.30 31.23 0.09
CA SER A 22 -30.38 30.15 -0.23
C SER A 22 -28.99 30.54 0.30
N SER A 23 -28.53 29.87 1.36
CA SER A 23 -27.11 29.80 1.69
C SER A 23 -26.41 28.95 0.63
N GLY A 24 -26.11 29.57 -0.52
CA GLY A 24 -25.25 28.97 -1.52
C GLY A 24 -23.84 28.91 -0.96
N SER A 25 -23.41 27.73 -0.49
CA SER A 25 -21.99 27.45 -0.39
C SER A 25 -21.42 27.63 -1.79
N MET A 26 -20.42 28.51 -1.96
CA MET A 26 -19.64 28.52 -3.18
C MET A 26 -18.99 27.13 -3.28
N VAL A 27 -19.54 26.29 -4.16
CA VAL A 27 -18.92 25.03 -4.56
C VAL A 27 -17.58 25.42 -5.17
N ALA A 28 -16.48 24.92 -4.63
CA ALA A 28 -15.17 25.15 -5.21
C ALA A 28 -15.20 24.70 -6.68
N ASP A 29 -14.60 25.48 -7.58
CA ASP A 29 -14.63 25.19 -9.02
C ASP A 29 -14.21 23.73 -9.29
N GLY A 30 -15.06 22.98 -10.00
CA GLY A 30 -14.76 21.62 -10.46
C GLY A 30 -14.96 20.48 -9.44
N LEU A 31 -15.69 20.66 -8.34
CA LEU A 31 -16.12 19.51 -7.52
C LEU A 31 -17.17 18.66 -8.26
N PRO A 32 -17.16 17.31 -8.10
CA PRO A 32 -16.33 16.52 -7.19
C PRO A 32 -14.92 16.21 -7.69
N GLU A 33 -14.63 16.44 -8.98
CA GLU A 33 -13.38 16.03 -9.66
C GLU A 33 -12.12 16.54 -8.94
N SER A 34 -12.13 17.81 -8.52
CA SER A 34 -11.00 18.44 -7.83
C SER A 34 -10.63 17.84 -6.48
N SER A 35 -11.49 17.00 -5.89
CA SER A 35 -11.23 16.30 -4.63
C SER A 35 -10.53 14.96 -4.79
N LEU A 36 -10.47 14.42 -6.02
CA LEU A 36 -9.94 13.09 -6.29
C LEU A 36 -8.42 13.09 -6.20
N VAL A 37 -7.89 12.01 -5.62
CA VAL A 37 -6.45 11.78 -5.48
C VAL A 37 -6.12 10.34 -5.80
N ILE A 38 -4.85 10.09 -6.12
CA ILE A 38 -4.33 8.75 -6.36
C ILE A 38 -3.55 8.33 -5.12
N VAL A 39 -3.94 7.23 -4.50
CA VAL A 39 -3.29 6.65 -3.33
C VAL A 39 -2.41 5.50 -3.78
N THR A 40 -1.17 5.51 -3.31
CA THR A 40 -0.23 4.43 -3.62
C THR A 40 0.41 3.88 -2.36
N GLY A 41 0.47 2.56 -2.28
CA GLY A 41 1.18 1.85 -1.22
C GLY A 41 2.42 1.17 -1.76
N SER A 42 3.56 1.34 -1.09
CA SER A 42 4.78 0.59 -1.40
C SER A 42 4.99 -0.51 -0.36
N SER A 43 4.80 -1.76 -0.79
CA SER A 43 4.95 -2.97 0.03
C SER A 43 6.15 -3.81 -0.40
N TYR A 44 6.41 -4.91 0.31
CA TYR A 44 7.45 -5.87 -0.07
C TYR A 44 7.05 -6.74 -1.29
N VAL A 45 5.76 -6.83 -1.61
CA VAL A 45 5.24 -7.67 -2.71
C VAL A 45 4.95 -6.85 -3.96
N GLY A 46 4.84 -5.53 -3.84
CA GLY A 46 4.67 -4.64 -4.98
C GLY A 46 4.11 -3.28 -4.61
N THR A 47 3.72 -2.55 -5.65
CA THR A 47 3.03 -1.27 -5.52
C THR A 47 1.53 -1.52 -5.60
N LEU A 48 0.79 -0.96 -4.64
CA LEU A 48 -0.66 -0.86 -4.65
C LEU A 48 -1.03 0.52 -5.20
N VAL A 49 -2.03 0.61 -6.06
CA VAL A 49 -2.51 1.87 -6.63
C VAL A 49 -4.04 1.86 -6.52
N ASN A 50 -4.61 2.90 -5.93
CA ASN A 50 -6.04 3.03 -5.67
C ASN A 50 -6.49 4.48 -5.79
N ASN A 51 -7.81 4.69 -5.87
CA ASN A 51 -8.38 6.02 -5.74
C ASN A 51 -8.41 6.44 -4.27
N GLY A 52 -8.54 7.74 -4.06
CA GLY A 52 -8.99 8.32 -2.81
C GLY A 52 -9.65 9.66 -3.07
N PHE A 53 -10.27 10.21 -2.04
CA PHE A 53 -10.88 11.53 -2.13
C PHE A 53 -10.64 12.31 -0.85
N VAL A 54 -10.49 13.62 -1.01
CA VAL A 54 -10.20 14.54 0.09
C VAL A 54 -11.50 14.95 0.78
N ILE A 55 -11.46 15.06 2.12
CA ILE A 55 -12.57 15.51 2.95
C ILE A 55 -12.11 16.57 3.96
N GLY A 56 -13.08 17.22 4.60
CA GLY A 56 -12.84 18.12 5.72
C GLY A 56 -12.04 19.35 5.33
N ASP A 57 -11.05 19.72 6.13
CA ASP A 57 -10.23 20.93 5.93
C ASP A 57 -9.18 20.80 4.81
N GLY A 58 -9.25 19.71 4.03
CA GLY A 58 -8.33 19.40 2.95
C GLY A 58 -7.11 18.56 3.38
N THR A 59 -7.00 18.21 4.66
CA THR A 59 -5.87 17.42 5.20
C THR A 59 -6.15 15.92 5.28
N LEU A 60 -7.38 15.49 4.98
CA LEU A 60 -7.84 14.12 5.18
C LEU A 60 -8.18 13.46 3.84
N VAL A 61 -7.69 12.25 3.62
CA VAL A 61 -7.99 11.44 2.43
C VAL A 61 -8.70 10.15 2.87
N VAL A 62 -9.84 9.85 2.25
CA VAL A 62 -10.55 8.58 2.42
C VAL A 62 -10.20 7.66 1.27
N THR A 63 -9.92 6.39 1.58
CA THR A 63 -9.61 5.33 0.60
C THR A 63 -9.92 3.95 1.22
N CYS A 64 -9.56 2.87 0.55
CA CYS A 64 -9.73 1.51 1.05
C CYS A 64 -8.59 1.07 1.98
N ASP A 65 -8.88 0.16 2.93
CA ASP A 65 -7.86 -0.46 3.80
C ASP A 65 -6.81 -1.21 2.99
N HIS A 66 -7.24 -1.94 1.95
CA HIS A 66 -6.31 -2.66 1.06
C HIS A 66 -5.42 -1.74 0.20
N ALA A 67 -5.66 -0.42 0.17
CA ALA A 67 -4.74 0.53 -0.48
C ALA A 67 -3.50 0.81 0.38
N VAL A 68 -3.61 0.62 1.69
CA VAL A 68 -2.60 1.00 2.68
C VAL A 68 -2.10 -0.17 3.55
N PHE A 69 -2.67 -1.36 3.37
CA PHE A 69 -2.18 -2.61 3.93
C PHE A 69 -2.04 -3.69 2.86
N GLU A 70 -0.89 -4.37 2.85
CA GLU A 70 -0.69 -5.58 2.05
C GLU A 70 -1.42 -6.76 2.71
N LYS A 71 -2.25 -7.50 1.95
CA LYS A 71 -2.96 -8.69 2.42
C LYS A 71 -2.64 -9.92 1.57
N SER A 72 -2.55 -11.08 2.22
CA SER A 72 -2.54 -12.36 1.48
C SER A 72 -3.95 -12.73 1.01
N LYS A 73 -4.09 -13.55 -0.04
CA LYS A 73 -5.39 -13.96 -0.61
C LYS A 73 -6.38 -14.51 0.43
N GLY A 74 -5.88 -15.11 1.51
CA GLY A 74 -6.71 -15.65 2.59
C GLY A 74 -6.85 -14.73 3.81
N GLY A 75 -6.46 -13.46 3.69
CA GLY A 75 -6.48 -12.47 4.78
C GLY A 75 -5.56 -12.78 5.95
N ARG A 76 -4.75 -13.84 5.91
CA ARG A 76 -3.91 -14.23 7.07
C ARG A 76 -2.79 -13.23 7.33
N HIS A 77 -2.24 -12.64 6.27
CA HIS A 77 -1.23 -11.58 6.36
C HIS A 77 -1.89 -10.20 6.31
N ARG A 78 -1.38 -9.28 7.13
CA ARG A 78 -1.64 -7.84 7.04
C ARG A 78 -0.33 -7.11 7.38
N ALA A 79 0.12 -6.20 6.53
CA ALA A 79 1.30 -5.38 6.80
C ALA A 79 1.11 -3.95 6.31
N ALA A 80 1.44 -2.98 7.16
CA ALA A 80 1.42 -1.57 6.79
C ALA A 80 2.43 -1.30 5.66
N VAL A 81 2.04 -0.43 4.73
CA VAL A 81 2.89 -0.01 3.61
C VAL A 81 3.25 1.46 3.76
N LEU A 82 4.32 1.90 3.10
CA LEU A 82 4.60 3.32 2.99
C LEU A 82 3.65 3.94 1.95
N VAL A 83 2.79 4.85 2.41
CA VAL A 83 1.75 5.46 1.58
C VAL A 83 2.23 6.79 1.01
N SER A 84 1.90 7.06 -0.25
CA SER A 84 1.95 8.43 -0.80
C SER A 84 0.70 8.72 -1.60
N VAL A 85 0.31 9.99 -1.57
CA VAL A 85 -0.88 10.52 -2.25
C VAL A 85 -0.44 11.50 -3.32
N PHE A 86 -1.04 11.40 -4.50
CA PHE A 86 -0.82 12.30 -5.63
C PHE A 86 -2.11 13.07 -5.88
N SER A 87 -2.01 14.40 -5.97
CA SER A 87 -3.13 15.27 -6.29
C SER A 87 -2.98 15.79 -7.72
N PRO A 88 -3.84 15.35 -8.66
CA PRO A 88 -3.96 15.98 -9.97
C PRO A 88 -4.30 17.46 -9.88
N TYR A 89 -5.10 17.85 -8.88
CA TYR A 89 -5.54 19.23 -8.68
C TYR A 89 -4.40 20.16 -8.27
N LEU A 90 -3.52 19.75 -7.35
CA LEU A 90 -2.37 20.56 -6.92
C LEU A 90 -1.13 20.35 -7.82
N GLY A 91 -1.08 19.25 -8.55
CA GLY A 91 0.14 18.83 -9.24
C GLY A 91 1.27 18.50 -8.27
N GLU A 92 0.93 17.88 -7.14
CA GLU A 92 1.87 17.61 -6.05
C GLU A 92 1.68 16.19 -5.53
N ALA A 93 2.75 15.63 -4.96
CA ALA A 93 2.73 14.37 -4.27
C ALA A 93 3.28 14.52 -2.85
N CYS A 94 2.74 13.74 -1.92
CA CYS A 94 3.18 13.77 -0.53
C CYS A 94 3.17 12.38 0.09
N SER A 95 3.95 12.19 1.14
CA SER A 95 3.78 11.03 2.01
C SER A 95 2.55 11.24 2.87
N ALA A 96 1.76 10.17 3.06
CA ALA A 96 0.57 10.23 3.89
C ALA A 96 0.71 9.33 5.11
N ARG A 97 0.18 9.79 6.24
CA ARG A 97 0.09 9.01 7.48
C ARG A 97 -1.26 8.32 7.55
N VAL A 98 -1.28 7.03 7.86
CA VAL A 98 -2.55 6.32 8.11
C VAL A 98 -3.03 6.71 9.50
N LEU A 99 -4.12 7.47 9.59
CA LEU A 99 -4.73 7.86 10.87
C LEU A 99 -5.53 6.72 11.48
N ALA A 100 -6.32 6.06 10.63
CA ALA A 100 -7.19 4.98 11.07
C ALA A 100 -7.55 4.08 9.88
N SER A 101 -7.88 2.82 10.18
CA SER A 101 -8.27 1.82 9.19
C SER A 101 -9.20 0.78 9.80
N ASP A 102 -10.15 0.29 9.01
CA ASP A 102 -11.09 -0.76 9.36
C ASP A 102 -11.01 -1.86 8.28
N GLU A 103 -10.54 -3.03 8.70
CA GLU A 103 -10.35 -4.17 7.80
C GLU A 103 -11.68 -4.76 7.30
N GLU A 104 -12.73 -4.74 8.13
CA GLU A 104 -14.02 -5.36 7.81
C GLU A 104 -14.83 -4.50 6.84
N LEU A 105 -14.75 -3.18 7.02
CA LEU A 105 -15.39 -2.21 6.13
C LEU A 105 -14.53 -1.85 4.92
N ASP A 106 -13.28 -2.30 4.90
CA ASP A 106 -12.27 -1.97 3.89
C ASP A 106 -12.15 -0.46 3.67
N LEU A 107 -11.97 0.27 4.78
CA LEU A 107 -11.95 1.73 4.84
C LEU A 107 -10.68 2.20 5.54
N ALA A 108 -10.03 3.23 5.02
CA ALA A 108 -8.91 3.91 5.67
C ALA A 108 -9.03 5.43 5.54
N VAL A 109 -8.54 6.12 6.56
CA VAL A 109 -8.41 7.59 6.58
C VAL A 109 -6.94 7.94 6.73
N LEU A 110 -6.46 8.76 5.81
CA LEU A 110 -5.08 9.22 5.75
C LEU A 110 -5.01 10.70 6.07
N GLU A 111 -3.87 11.11 6.61
CA GLU A 111 -3.51 12.51 6.77
C GLU A 111 -2.44 12.88 5.75
N VAL A 112 -2.67 13.99 5.07
CA VAL A 112 -1.73 14.64 4.13
C VAL A 112 -1.35 16.03 4.66
N PRO A 113 -0.17 16.55 4.32
CA PRO A 113 0.30 17.85 4.83
C PRO A 113 -0.40 19.05 4.17
N TRP A 114 -1.25 18.82 3.18
CA TRP A 114 -1.97 19.89 2.49
C TRP A 114 -3.08 20.45 3.38
N LYS A 115 -3.13 21.77 3.54
CA LYS A 115 -4.26 22.45 4.17
C LYS A 115 -5.05 23.22 3.13
N GLY A 116 -6.34 22.94 3.03
CA GLY A 116 -7.25 23.58 2.09
C GLY A 116 -7.30 22.96 0.68
N HIS A 117 -6.86 21.72 0.50
CA HIS A 117 -7.19 20.98 -0.73
C HIS A 117 -8.73 20.89 -0.90
N PRO A 118 -9.29 21.03 -2.12
CA PRO A 118 -10.73 20.86 -2.35
C PRO A 118 -11.23 19.53 -1.77
N ALA A 119 -12.34 19.59 -1.05
CA ALA A 119 -12.79 18.51 -0.20
C ALA A 119 -14.29 18.24 -0.37
N LEU A 120 -14.68 16.97 -0.35
CA LEU A 120 -16.07 16.54 -0.31
C LEU A 120 -16.66 16.69 1.10
N SER A 121 -18.00 16.69 1.16
CA SER A 121 -18.74 16.74 2.42
C SER A 121 -19.17 15.31 2.73
N LEU A 122 -19.17 14.94 4.01
CA LEU A 122 -19.70 13.65 4.42
C LEU A 122 -21.20 13.79 4.68
N ALA A 123 -22.01 12.99 4.00
CA ALA A 123 -23.45 12.96 4.19
C ALA A 123 -23.79 12.47 5.61
N ASP A 124 -24.84 13.04 6.20
CA ASP A 124 -25.36 12.58 7.49
C ASP A 124 -26.13 11.26 7.37
N SER A 125 -26.42 10.61 8.51
CA SER A 125 -27.11 9.32 8.55
C SER A 125 -28.48 9.35 7.87
N ARG A 126 -29.17 10.50 7.86
CA ARG A 126 -30.48 10.66 7.23
C ARG A 126 -30.38 10.73 5.71
N ALA A 127 -29.46 11.55 5.21
CA ALA A 127 -29.18 11.69 3.78
C ALA A 127 -28.76 10.35 3.19
N ILE A 128 -27.85 9.63 3.86
CA ILE A 128 -27.46 8.27 3.47
C ILE A 128 -28.68 7.37 3.44
N ALA A 129 -29.42 7.22 4.56
CA ALA A 129 -30.56 6.30 4.65
C ALA A 129 -31.69 6.58 3.64
N SER A 130 -31.79 7.81 3.13
CA SER A 130 -32.79 8.20 2.13
C SER A 130 -32.31 8.11 0.68
N ALA A 131 -31.04 7.79 0.43
CA ALA A 131 -30.46 7.72 -0.91
C ALA A 131 -31.09 6.58 -1.72
N GLN A 132 -31.66 6.93 -2.88
CA GLN A 132 -32.25 5.97 -3.83
C GLN A 132 -31.33 5.71 -5.03
N SER A 133 -30.44 6.64 -5.32
CA SER A 133 -29.42 6.55 -6.36
C SER A 133 -28.11 7.14 -5.84
N ALA A 134 -27.02 6.70 -6.45
CA ALA A 134 -25.67 7.13 -6.13
C ALA A 134 -24.86 7.32 -7.41
N CYS A 135 -23.84 8.17 -7.36
CA CYS A 135 -22.84 8.30 -8.41
C CYS A 135 -21.49 7.88 -7.83
N VAL A 136 -20.80 6.93 -8.47
CA VAL A 136 -19.40 6.64 -8.16
C VAL A 136 -18.53 7.43 -9.13
N THR A 137 -17.63 8.26 -8.61
CA THR A 137 -16.77 9.15 -9.39
C THR A 137 -15.31 8.74 -9.16
N SER A 138 -14.53 8.45 -10.20
CA SER A 138 -13.21 7.80 -10.09
C SER A 138 -12.19 8.35 -11.08
N LEU A 139 -10.90 8.18 -10.77
CA LEU A 139 -9.81 8.30 -11.74
C LEU A 139 -9.48 6.93 -12.34
N HIS A 140 -10.51 6.14 -12.66
CA HIS A 140 -10.38 4.71 -12.96
C HIS A 140 -9.40 4.45 -14.12
N SER A 141 -9.55 5.21 -15.20
CA SER A 141 -8.63 5.16 -16.34
C SER A 141 -7.18 5.39 -15.93
N VAL A 142 -6.90 6.34 -15.04
CA VAL A 142 -5.54 6.61 -14.54
C VAL A 142 -5.01 5.42 -13.71
N ILE A 143 -5.83 4.84 -12.83
CA ILE A 143 -5.45 3.68 -12.02
C ILE A 143 -5.09 2.49 -12.91
N GLN A 144 -5.91 2.19 -13.93
CA GLN A 144 -5.61 1.12 -14.89
C GLN A 144 -4.29 1.34 -15.62
N HIS A 145 -4.02 2.56 -16.08
CA HIS A 145 -2.74 2.89 -16.74
C HIS A 145 -1.54 2.70 -15.81
N MET A 146 -1.69 2.93 -14.51
CA MET A 146 -0.62 2.72 -13.53
C MET A 146 -0.40 1.25 -13.20
N GLU A 147 -1.44 0.42 -13.26
CA GLU A 147 -1.35 -1.03 -13.08
C GLU A 147 -0.79 -1.72 -14.33
N ASP A 148 -1.07 -1.18 -15.51
CA ASP A 148 -0.58 -1.69 -16.79
C ASP A 148 0.95 -1.53 -16.92
N GLN A 149 1.65 -2.66 -16.96
CA GLN A 149 3.10 -2.68 -17.13
C GLN A 149 3.58 -2.26 -18.53
N ALA A 150 2.66 -1.93 -19.44
CA ALA A 150 2.92 -1.59 -20.84
C ALA A 150 3.62 -0.23 -21.05
N GLY A 151 3.77 0.58 -20.00
CA GLY A 151 4.71 1.70 -20.03
C GLY A 151 4.20 3.01 -20.66
N THR A 152 2.90 3.14 -20.95
CA THR A 152 2.32 4.41 -21.42
C THR A 152 2.28 5.45 -20.31
N ASP A 153 2.57 6.71 -20.62
CA ASP A 153 2.56 7.80 -19.64
C ASP A 153 1.11 8.30 -19.43
N VAL A 154 0.79 8.72 -18.20
CA VAL A 154 -0.53 9.30 -17.89
C VAL A 154 -0.55 10.73 -18.44
N GLU A 155 -1.26 10.95 -19.54
CA GLU A 155 -1.34 12.27 -20.20
C GLU A 155 -2.57 13.07 -19.77
N THR A 156 -3.63 12.40 -19.31
CA THR A 156 -4.89 13.04 -18.88
C THR A 156 -5.36 12.45 -17.55
N PHE A 157 -6.09 13.27 -16.79
CA PHE A 157 -6.75 12.90 -15.54
C PHE A 157 -8.26 12.94 -15.75
N ALA A 158 -8.73 12.17 -16.73
CA ALA A 158 -10.15 12.07 -17.01
C ALA A 158 -10.87 11.42 -15.82
N VAL A 159 -12.03 11.99 -15.48
CA VAL A 159 -12.90 11.45 -14.44
C VAL A 159 -13.95 10.56 -15.07
N ASP A 160 -14.07 9.37 -14.51
CA ASP A 160 -15.04 8.36 -14.88
C ASP A 160 -16.18 8.37 -13.86
N GLU A 161 -17.42 8.38 -14.34
CA GLU A 161 -18.61 8.39 -13.49
C GLU A 161 -19.58 7.27 -13.84
N GLU A 162 -20.17 6.66 -12.82
CA GLU A 162 -21.24 5.70 -12.99
C GLU A 162 -22.37 5.96 -11.99
N GLN A 163 -23.58 6.19 -12.51
CA GLN A 163 -24.78 6.35 -11.70
C GLN A 163 -25.48 5.01 -11.54
N LEU A 164 -25.72 4.61 -10.29
CA LEU A 164 -26.33 3.33 -9.94
C LEU A 164 -27.50 3.51 -8.96
N PRO A 165 -28.53 2.66 -9.02
CA PRO A 165 -29.52 2.56 -7.97
C PRO A 165 -28.90 2.04 -6.68
N VAL A 166 -29.33 2.59 -5.54
CA VAL A 166 -28.99 2.06 -4.21
C VAL A 166 -29.83 0.81 -3.98
N ALA A 167 -29.16 -0.34 -3.85
CA ALA A 167 -29.79 -1.63 -3.62
C ALA A 167 -30.36 -1.70 -2.19
N PHE A 168 -29.50 -1.43 -1.22
CA PHE A 168 -29.85 -1.30 0.18
C PHE A 168 -28.74 -0.60 0.97
N ILE A 169 -29.07 -0.16 2.17
CA ILE A 169 -28.13 0.42 3.13
C ILE A 169 -28.19 -0.44 4.38
N ALA A 170 -27.06 -1.02 4.74
CA ALA A 170 -26.97 -1.76 5.98
C ALA A 170 -26.77 -0.79 7.14
N VAL A 171 -27.56 -0.98 8.19
CA VAL A 171 -27.52 -0.16 9.41
C VAL A 171 -27.25 -1.04 10.62
N ARG A 172 -26.51 -0.50 11.59
CA ARG A 172 -26.37 -1.08 12.92
C ARG A 172 -27.02 -0.15 13.93
N GLY A 173 -28.19 -0.53 14.43
CA GLY A 173 -29.07 0.41 15.15
C GLY A 173 -29.65 1.42 14.17
N GLN A 174 -29.24 2.69 14.28
CA GLN A 174 -29.63 3.77 13.35
C GLN A 174 -28.47 4.26 12.48
N GLU A 175 -27.26 3.69 12.63
CA GLU A 175 -26.07 4.16 11.94
C GLU A 175 -25.78 3.35 10.67
N PRO A 176 -25.73 3.98 9.48
CA PRO A 176 -25.27 3.35 8.26
C PRO A 176 -23.87 2.76 8.40
N GLN A 177 -23.67 1.54 7.89
CA GLN A 177 -22.41 0.82 7.91
C GLN A 177 -21.83 0.68 6.51
N PHE A 178 -22.64 0.24 5.54
CA PHE A 178 -22.24 0.13 4.15
C PHE A 178 -23.39 0.43 3.20
N VAL A 179 -23.03 0.92 2.01
CA VAL A 179 -23.92 1.22 0.89
C VAL A 179 -23.72 0.14 -0.15
N ALA A 180 -24.81 -0.52 -0.56
CA ALA A 180 -24.82 -1.49 -1.64
C ALA A 180 -25.50 -0.88 -2.88
N LEU A 181 -24.89 -1.05 -4.05
CA LEU A 181 -25.33 -0.55 -5.35
C LEU A 181 -25.60 -1.74 -6.28
N ASP A 182 -26.62 -1.62 -7.12
CA ASP A 182 -27.05 -2.63 -8.09
C ASP A 182 -26.93 -2.11 -9.53
N ALA A 183 -27.26 -2.96 -10.52
CA ALA A 183 -27.25 -2.62 -11.94
C ALA A 183 -25.88 -2.12 -12.45
N ILE A 184 -24.82 -2.80 -11.99
CA ILE A 184 -23.43 -2.50 -12.34
C ILE A 184 -23.23 -2.58 -13.86
N GLY A 185 -22.70 -1.49 -14.43
CA GLY A 185 -22.26 -1.37 -15.82
C GLY A 185 -20.74 -1.46 -15.96
N GLN A 186 -19.99 -0.49 -15.45
CA GLN A 186 -18.55 -0.33 -15.68
C GLN A 186 -17.68 -0.52 -14.42
N LEU A 187 -18.27 -0.44 -13.22
CA LEU A 187 -17.54 -0.66 -11.97
C LEU A 187 -16.78 -1.99 -12.02
N GLY A 188 -15.53 -1.94 -11.58
CA GLY A 188 -14.62 -3.07 -11.64
C GLY A 188 -13.27 -2.78 -10.99
N PRO A 189 -12.22 -3.56 -11.31
CA PRO A 189 -10.85 -3.28 -10.89
C PRO A 189 -10.46 -1.83 -11.20
N GLY A 190 -9.76 -1.15 -10.29
CA GLY A 190 -9.35 0.24 -10.46
C GLY A 190 -10.37 1.31 -10.03
N TRP A 191 -11.56 0.92 -9.56
CA TRP A 191 -12.54 1.84 -8.97
C TRP A 191 -12.45 1.94 -7.44
N SER A 192 -11.76 1.00 -6.78
CA SER A 192 -11.62 0.96 -5.31
C SER A 192 -11.06 2.28 -4.75
N GLY A 193 -11.62 2.69 -3.61
CA GLY A 193 -11.30 3.94 -2.93
C GLY A 193 -12.04 5.17 -3.45
N SER A 194 -12.91 5.01 -4.46
CA SER A 194 -13.67 6.12 -5.05
C SER A 194 -14.83 6.57 -4.16
N PRO A 195 -15.17 7.87 -4.13
CA PRO A 195 -16.34 8.37 -3.44
C PRO A 195 -17.63 7.84 -4.08
N ILE A 196 -18.58 7.47 -3.22
CA ILE A 196 -19.98 7.25 -3.58
C ILE A 196 -20.72 8.53 -3.19
N LEU A 197 -21.26 9.25 -4.17
CA LEU A 197 -21.86 10.56 -4.02
C LEU A 197 -23.38 10.51 -4.17
N VAL A 198 -24.06 11.49 -3.55
CA VAL A 198 -25.42 11.83 -3.98
C VAL A 198 -25.32 12.48 -5.38
N PRO A 199 -26.05 11.98 -6.40
CA PRO A 199 -25.89 12.45 -7.77
C PRO A 199 -26.04 13.97 -7.92
N GLY A 200 -25.11 14.60 -8.64
CA GLY A 200 -25.10 16.04 -8.89
C GLY A 200 -24.72 16.91 -7.68
N THR A 201 -24.12 16.31 -6.65
CA THR A 201 -23.65 17.01 -5.44
C THR A 201 -22.20 16.65 -5.12
N ASP A 202 -21.64 17.35 -4.14
CA ASP A 202 -20.32 17.09 -3.56
C ASP A 202 -20.40 16.37 -2.19
N SER A 203 -21.54 15.71 -1.95
CA SER A 203 -21.87 15.00 -0.71
C SER A 203 -21.63 13.51 -0.88
N ALA A 204 -20.63 13.00 -0.18
CA ALA A 204 -20.26 11.60 -0.15
C ALA A 204 -21.11 10.81 0.86
N ILE A 205 -21.82 9.80 0.37
CA ILE A 205 -22.55 8.83 1.19
C ILE A 205 -21.71 7.59 1.52
N GLY A 206 -20.58 7.38 0.85
CA GLY A 206 -19.68 6.27 1.13
C GLY A 206 -18.37 6.27 0.32
N CYS A 207 -17.59 5.21 0.50
CA CYS A 207 -16.34 4.92 -0.21
C CYS A 207 -16.45 3.52 -0.84
N PHE A 208 -16.40 3.44 -2.16
CA PHE A 208 -16.52 2.19 -2.90
C PHE A 208 -15.30 1.29 -2.67
N ALA A 209 -15.54 -0.01 -2.43
CA ALA A 209 -14.49 -0.96 -2.04
C ALA A 209 -14.40 -2.18 -2.94
N SER A 210 -15.52 -2.85 -3.23
CA SER A 210 -15.50 -4.10 -3.99
C SER A 210 -16.83 -4.44 -4.64
N ILE A 211 -16.78 -5.43 -5.54
CA ILE A 211 -17.95 -6.06 -6.14
C ILE A 211 -18.06 -7.48 -5.60
N THR A 212 -19.20 -7.80 -5.01
CA THR A 212 -19.49 -9.13 -4.47
C THR A 212 -20.50 -9.84 -5.35
N ARG A 213 -20.30 -11.15 -5.55
CA ARG A 213 -21.27 -12.01 -6.25
C ARG A 213 -22.36 -12.40 -5.26
N THR A 214 -23.61 -12.06 -5.56
CA THR A 214 -24.76 -12.31 -4.69
C THR A 214 -25.79 -13.19 -5.40
N GLY A 215 -25.58 -14.51 -5.31
CA GLY A 215 -26.56 -15.51 -5.75
C GLY A 215 -26.89 -15.51 -7.25
N GLU A 216 -27.78 -16.43 -7.63
CA GLU A 216 -28.44 -16.47 -8.94
C GLU A 216 -29.95 -16.31 -8.69
N GLU A 217 -30.57 -15.27 -9.24
CA GLU A 217 -32.03 -15.16 -9.34
C GLU A 217 -32.41 -15.33 -10.82
N SER A 218 -33.30 -16.27 -11.12
CA SER A 218 -33.82 -16.50 -12.49
C SER A 218 -32.75 -16.81 -13.54
N GLY A 219 -31.62 -17.40 -13.14
CA GLY A 219 -30.52 -17.76 -14.05
C GLY A 219 -29.58 -16.60 -14.42
N VAL A 220 -29.75 -15.43 -13.81
CA VAL A 220 -28.84 -14.28 -13.97
C VAL A 220 -28.01 -14.13 -12.70
N LEU A 221 -26.69 -14.10 -12.86
CA LEU A 221 -25.75 -13.79 -11.78
C LEU A 221 -25.89 -12.33 -11.39
N ARG A 222 -26.20 -12.04 -10.12
CA ARG A 222 -26.28 -10.67 -9.61
C ARG A 222 -24.95 -10.28 -8.96
N HIS A 223 -24.48 -9.10 -9.29
CA HIS A 223 -23.28 -8.49 -8.72
C HIS A 223 -23.71 -7.25 -7.94
N GLU A 224 -23.29 -7.16 -6.68
CA GLU A 224 -23.53 -5.99 -5.83
C GLU A 224 -22.21 -5.28 -5.56
N ALA A 225 -22.17 -4.00 -5.92
CA ALA A 225 -21.10 -3.08 -5.60
C ALA A 225 -21.29 -2.62 -4.15
N LYS A 226 -20.22 -2.63 -3.34
CA LYS A 226 -20.29 -2.32 -1.92
C LYS A 226 -19.20 -1.34 -1.52
N GLY A 227 -19.55 -0.45 -0.59
CA GLY A 227 -18.64 0.52 -0.01
C GLY A 227 -19.03 0.89 1.42
N ALA A 228 -18.04 1.25 2.23
CA ALA A 228 -18.29 1.74 3.59
C ALA A 228 -19.09 3.04 3.55
N ALA A 229 -20.06 3.20 4.46
CA ALA A 229 -20.84 4.42 4.55
C ALA A 229 -20.01 5.59 5.10
N ALA A 230 -20.31 6.82 4.67
CA ALA A 230 -19.56 8.02 5.07
C ALA A 230 -19.58 8.29 6.59
N THR A 231 -20.65 7.89 7.28
CA THR A 231 -20.77 7.92 8.75
C THR A 231 -19.68 7.12 9.46
N ARG A 232 -19.09 6.12 8.79
CA ARG A 232 -18.02 5.30 9.34
C ARG A 232 -16.68 6.02 9.38
N VAL A 233 -16.48 7.05 8.58
CA VAL A 233 -15.24 7.85 8.58
C VAL A 233 -15.05 8.57 9.92
N ALA A 234 -16.04 9.35 10.36
CA ALA A 234 -15.98 10.07 11.63
C ALA A 234 -15.91 9.10 12.84
N TRP A 235 -16.65 7.99 12.78
CA TRP A 235 -16.58 6.95 13.81
C TRP A 235 -15.17 6.33 13.90
N LEU A 236 -14.54 6.07 12.76
CA LEU A 236 -13.23 5.43 12.68
C LEU A 236 -12.11 6.32 13.24
N LEU A 237 -12.24 7.64 13.10
CA LEU A 237 -11.33 8.62 13.70
C LEU A 237 -11.48 8.72 15.23
N GLY A 238 -12.63 8.34 15.78
CA GLY A 238 -12.88 8.32 17.22
C GLY A 238 -13.12 9.70 17.85
N ASN A 239 -13.42 9.70 19.15
CA ASN A 239 -13.83 10.91 19.88
C ASN A 239 -12.67 11.86 20.21
N ASP A 240 -11.46 11.36 20.30
CA ASP A 240 -10.26 12.15 20.61
C ASP A 240 -9.72 12.91 19.38
N PHE A 241 -10.26 12.62 18.19
CA PHE A 241 -9.92 13.33 16.97
C PHE A 241 -10.55 14.73 16.94
N ASP A 242 -9.79 15.73 16.48
CA ASP A 242 -10.27 17.09 16.29
C ASP A 242 -11.32 17.17 15.18
N GLN A 243 -12.59 17.10 15.57
CA GLN A 243 -13.74 17.10 14.67
C GLN A 243 -13.82 18.37 13.80
N ASN A 244 -13.17 19.47 14.18
CA ASN A 244 -13.13 20.68 13.34
C ASN A 244 -12.42 20.42 12.01
N ARG A 245 -11.52 19.43 11.95
CA ARG A 245 -10.85 19.01 10.71
C ARG A 245 -11.77 18.33 9.71
N LEU A 246 -12.96 17.89 10.12
CA LEU A 246 -13.99 17.40 9.21
C LEU A 246 -14.82 18.53 8.57
N LEU A 247 -14.61 19.77 8.99
CA LEU A 247 -15.24 20.95 8.41
C LEU A 247 -14.40 21.49 7.26
N ARG A 248 -15.05 21.89 6.17
CA ARG A 248 -14.38 22.49 5.03
C ARG A 248 -13.82 23.86 5.35
N VAL A 249 -12.73 24.22 4.68
CA VAL A 249 -12.18 25.58 4.72
C VAL A 249 -12.97 26.50 3.79
N ASP A 250 -13.09 27.78 4.18
CA ASP A 250 -13.79 28.80 3.39
C ASP A 250 -13.05 29.16 2.09
N ALA A 251 -11.73 29.02 2.07
CA ALA A 251 -10.86 29.37 0.94
C ALA A 251 -9.94 28.19 0.58
N PRO A 252 -10.32 27.33 -0.39
CA PRO A 252 -9.47 26.25 -0.83
C PRO A 252 -8.25 26.76 -1.59
N LEU A 253 -7.18 25.96 -1.59
CA LEU A 253 -5.99 26.14 -2.42
C LEU A 253 -6.41 26.22 -3.88
N GLN A 254 -5.74 27.09 -4.63
CA GLN A 254 -5.96 27.25 -6.05
C GLN A 254 -5.13 26.24 -6.83
N SER A 255 -5.71 25.63 -7.86
CA SER A 255 -4.98 24.73 -8.77
C SER A 255 -3.98 25.52 -9.61
N PRO A 256 -2.69 25.15 -9.60
CA PRO A 256 -1.72 25.68 -10.56
C PRO A 256 -2.10 25.29 -12.00
N SER A 257 -1.83 26.16 -12.98
CA SER A 257 -2.14 25.87 -14.39
C SER A 257 -1.36 24.66 -14.96
N ASP A 258 -0.23 24.32 -14.34
CA ASP A 258 0.63 23.20 -14.69
C ASP A 258 0.35 21.93 -13.85
N ALA A 259 -0.76 21.89 -13.09
CA ALA A 259 -1.01 20.85 -12.10
C ALA A 259 -1.04 19.43 -12.71
N HIS A 260 -1.74 19.23 -13.82
CA HIS A 260 -1.74 17.94 -14.51
C HIS A 260 -0.36 17.54 -15.03
N GLU A 261 0.43 18.49 -15.56
CA GLU A 261 1.79 18.21 -16.02
C GLU A 261 2.68 17.77 -14.85
N ALA A 262 2.65 18.51 -13.74
CA ALA A 262 3.42 18.18 -12.55
C ALA A 262 2.97 16.85 -11.93
N CYS A 263 1.67 16.56 -11.87
CA CYS A 263 1.15 15.27 -11.38
C CYS A 263 1.57 14.11 -12.30
N SER A 264 1.50 14.28 -13.62
CA SER A 264 1.96 13.28 -14.58
C SER A 264 3.44 12.96 -14.37
N LEU A 265 4.28 13.98 -14.21
CA LEU A 265 5.70 13.80 -13.88
C LEU A 265 5.88 13.02 -12.57
N ALA A 266 5.14 13.36 -11.51
CA ALA A 266 5.23 12.66 -10.23
C ALA A 266 4.88 11.16 -10.32
N LEU A 267 3.85 10.81 -11.11
CA LEU A 267 3.45 9.42 -11.37
C LEU A 267 4.50 8.67 -12.21
N ARG A 268 5.10 9.34 -13.20
CA ARG A 268 6.19 8.76 -14.02
C ARG A 268 7.43 8.51 -13.18
N ILE A 269 7.80 9.45 -12.30
CA ILE A 269 8.88 9.29 -11.32
C ILE A 269 8.61 8.08 -10.44
N ARG A 270 7.39 7.92 -9.91
CA ARG A 270 7.02 6.76 -9.10
C ARG A 270 7.27 5.44 -9.84
N ARG A 271 6.95 5.38 -11.13
CA ARG A 271 7.15 4.20 -11.96
C ARG A 271 8.62 3.94 -12.28
N SER A 272 9.40 5.01 -12.45
CA SER A 272 10.78 4.95 -12.94
C SER A 272 11.80 4.64 -11.84
N VAL A 273 11.54 5.04 -10.59
CA VAL A 273 12.38 4.78 -9.39
C VAL A 273 12.30 3.30 -8.92
N ARG A 274 12.09 2.36 -9.86
CA ARG A 274 12.28 0.92 -9.61
C ARG A 274 13.76 0.55 -9.86
N PRO A 275 14.29 -0.49 -9.19
CA PRO A 275 15.67 -0.92 -9.39
C PRO A 275 15.98 -1.16 -10.88
N GLY A 276 17.05 -0.53 -11.39
CA GLY A 276 17.58 -0.73 -12.74
C GLY A 276 17.23 0.31 -13.82
N ARG A 277 16.48 1.39 -13.51
CA ARG A 277 16.11 2.45 -14.49
C ARG A 277 16.44 3.88 -14.02
N HIS A 278 17.70 4.10 -13.64
CA HIS A 278 18.10 5.28 -12.85
C HIS A 278 18.35 6.57 -13.67
N GLU A 279 19.00 6.50 -14.84
CA GLU A 279 19.42 7.72 -15.55
C GLU A 279 18.27 8.53 -16.15
N SER A 280 17.20 7.87 -16.63
CA SER A 280 15.99 8.57 -17.10
C SER A 280 15.16 9.17 -15.96
N SER A 281 15.36 8.72 -14.71
CA SER A 281 14.58 9.17 -13.55
C SER A 281 15.05 10.53 -13.04
N GLU A 282 16.35 10.81 -13.09
CA GLU A 282 16.91 12.07 -12.57
C GLU A 282 16.37 13.29 -13.34
N GLU A 283 16.30 13.25 -14.67
CA GLU A 283 15.78 14.38 -15.46
C GLU A 283 14.29 14.62 -15.21
N LEU A 284 13.49 13.55 -15.04
CA LEU A 284 12.08 13.66 -14.68
C LEU A 284 11.93 14.35 -13.32
N ILE A 285 12.73 13.94 -12.32
CA ILE A 285 12.70 14.54 -10.98
C ILE A 285 13.14 16.00 -11.02
N ARG A 286 14.20 16.33 -11.78
CA ARG A 286 14.65 17.71 -11.95
C ARG A 286 13.59 18.57 -12.65
N THR A 287 12.89 18.03 -13.65
CA THR A 287 11.78 18.71 -14.31
C THR A 287 10.64 18.98 -13.34
N PHE A 288 10.25 17.96 -12.57
CA PHE A 288 9.23 18.10 -11.53
C PHE A 288 9.61 19.14 -10.48
N LEU A 289 10.86 19.13 -9.99
CA LEU A 289 11.37 20.13 -9.04
C LEU A 289 11.50 21.54 -9.63
N ARG A 290 11.54 21.73 -10.96
CA ARG A 290 11.41 23.07 -11.56
C ARG A 290 9.99 23.61 -11.40
N LEU A 291 8.98 22.74 -11.49
CA LEU A 291 7.56 23.09 -11.30
C LEU A 291 7.19 23.17 -9.82
N ARG A 292 7.81 22.33 -8.98
CA ARG A 292 7.57 22.24 -7.52
C ARG A 292 8.90 22.24 -6.73
N PRO A 293 9.59 23.39 -6.62
CA PRO A 293 10.92 23.47 -5.98
C PRO A 293 10.96 23.02 -4.52
N ASP A 294 9.85 23.21 -3.80
CA ASP A 294 9.71 22.87 -2.39
C ASP A 294 8.90 21.58 -2.16
N SER A 295 8.82 20.70 -3.18
CA SER A 295 8.21 19.39 -3.02
C SER A 295 9.09 18.45 -2.20
N ALA A 296 8.64 18.13 -0.98
CA ALA A 296 9.26 17.11 -0.13
C ALA A 296 9.38 15.75 -0.85
N TYR A 297 8.36 15.39 -1.64
CA TYR A 297 8.35 14.18 -2.46
C TYR A 297 9.44 14.21 -3.54
N GLY A 298 9.56 15.31 -4.29
CA GLY A 298 10.57 15.46 -5.34
C GLY A 298 11.99 15.33 -4.82
N HIS A 299 12.30 15.99 -3.69
CA HIS A 299 13.61 15.87 -3.03
C HIS A 299 13.87 14.45 -2.50
N ARG A 300 12.85 13.75 -2.00
CA ARG A 300 13.01 12.34 -1.56
C ARG A 300 13.32 11.42 -2.73
N MET A 301 12.62 11.59 -3.84
CA MET A 301 12.90 10.80 -5.06
C MET A 301 14.31 11.09 -5.58
N LEU A 302 14.76 12.34 -5.53
CA LEU A 302 16.13 12.71 -5.89
C LEU A 302 17.17 12.05 -4.96
N ALA A 303 16.87 11.98 -3.66
CA ALA A 303 17.72 11.31 -2.69
C ALA A 303 17.91 9.83 -3.01
N MET A 304 16.81 9.11 -3.25
CA MET A 304 16.83 7.68 -3.60
C MET A 304 17.57 7.42 -4.92
N VAL A 305 17.36 8.25 -5.95
CA VAL A 305 18.09 8.11 -7.21
C VAL A 305 19.59 8.38 -7.03
N ASN A 306 19.98 9.38 -6.23
CA ASN A 306 21.39 9.64 -5.94
C ASN A 306 22.04 8.51 -5.12
N GLU A 307 21.31 7.90 -4.19
CA GLU A 307 21.73 6.73 -3.43
C GLU A 307 22.02 5.55 -4.37
N ASP A 308 21.07 5.20 -5.23
CA ASP A 308 21.22 4.14 -6.24
C ASP A 308 22.41 4.37 -7.19
N LEU A 309 22.67 5.64 -7.56
CA LEU A 309 23.79 6.04 -8.41
C LEU A 309 25.13 6.12 -7.68
N GLY A 310 25.18 5.84 -6.38
CA GLY A 310 26.41 5.91 -5.58
C GLY A 310 26.82 7.33 -5.16
N ARG A 311 25.99 8.35 -5.41
CA ARG A 311 26.27 9.77 -5.12
C ARG A 311 25.88 10.13 -3.68
N MET A 312 26.61 9.56 -2.71
CA MET A 312 26.29 9.62 -1.28
C MET A 312 26.06 11.03 -0.74
N ASP A 313 26.93 12.00 -1.05
CA ASP A 313 26.77 13.37 -0.53
C ASP A 313 25.52 14.08 -1.08
N ALA A 314 25.19 13.85 -2.35
CA ALA A 314 24.00 14.39 -2.98
C ALA A 314 22.73 13.75 -2.39
N ALA A 315 22.75 12.42 -2.18
CA ALA A 315 21.66 11.70 -1.52
C ALA A 315 21.39 12.25 -0.12
N ARG A 316 22.46 12.44 0.69
CA ARG A 316 22.36 13.04 2.03
C ARG A 316 21.74 14.43 2.01
N GLN A 317 22.16 15.30 1.10
CA GLN A 317 21.61 16.65 0.99
C GLN A 317 20.12 16.63 0.63
N SER A 318 19.73 15.79 -0.33
CA SER A 318 18.33 15.63 -0.72
C SER A 318 17.46 15.06 0.40
N PHE A 319 17.94 14.07 1.16
CA PHE A 319 17.24 13.57 2.35
C PHE A 319 17.03 14.67 3.40
N LYS A 320 18.07 15.44 3.70
CA LYS A 320 17.97 16.58 4.64
C LYS A 320 16.99 17.63 4.15
N ARG A 321 17.03 17.98 2.86
CA ARG A 321 16.08 18.94 2.27
C ARG A 321 14.64 18.47 2.40
N THR A 322 14.37 17.18 2.19
CA THR A 322 13.03 16.64 2.43
C THR A 322 12.60 16.77 3.89
N LEU A 323 13.48 16.47 4.85
CA LEU A 323 13.15 16.59 6.28
C LEU A 323 13.06 18.05 6.77
N GLU A 324 13.68 19.00 6.07
CA GLU A 324 13.45 20.43 6.29
C GLU A 324 12.05 20.86 5.85
N LEU A 325 11.60 20.35 4.70
CA LEU A 325 10.30 20.67 4.11
C LEU A 325 9.14 19.95 4.83
N ASP A 326 9.36 18.70 5.23
CA ASP A 326 8.41 17.86 5.95
C ASP A 326 9.14 17.06 7.04
N PRO A 327 9.30 17.63 8.25
CA PRO A 327 10.01 16.98 9.35
C PRO A 327 9.39 15.66 9.83
N ASN A 328 8.09 15.48 9.58
CA ASN A 328 7.31 14.31 10.00
C ASN A 328 7.16 13.27 8.88
N ASN A 329 7.91 13.41 7.79
CA ASN A 329 7.87 12.49 6.68
C ASN A 329 8.43 11.10 7.06
N LEU A 330 7.54 10.20 7.50
CA LEU A 330 7.91 8.85 7.91
C LEU A 330 8.72 8.09 6.85
N ASN A 331 8.35 8.25 5.57
CA ASN A 331 8.99 7.57 4.45
C ASN A 331 10.46 8.02 4.32
N THR A 332 10.70 9.33 4.38
CA THR A 332 12.05 9.91 4.39
C THR A 332 12.83 9.54 5.64
N GLN A 333 12.21 9.58 6.83
CA GLN A 333 12.90 9.22 8.07
C GLN A 333 13.42 7.78 8.03
N ILE A 334 12.59 6.84 7.54
CA ILE A 334 12.99 5.43 7.38
C ILE A 334 14.09 5.27 6.32
N HIS A 335 13.90 5.81 5.12
CA HIS A 335 14.90 5.68 4.05
C HIS A 335 16.22 6.37 4.41
N TYR A 336 16.18 7.55 5.02
CA TYR A 336 17.39 8.25 5.43
C TYR A 336 18.15 7.48 6.53
N ALA A 337 17.45 6.86 7.48
CA ALA A 337 18.09 6.01 8.47
C ALA A 337 18.71 4.73 7.85
N GLN A 338 18.08 4.16 6.83
CA GLN A 338 18.65 3.04 6.07
C GLN A 338 19.92 3.48 5.34
N PHE A 339 19.86 4.59 4.59
CA PHE A 339 21.02 5.21 3.94
C PHE A 339 22.16 5.51 4.93
N LEU A 340 21.86 6.08 6.09
CA LEU A 340 22.85 6.34 7.17
C LEU A 340 23.49 5.04 7.69
N THR A 341 22.74 3.93 7.72
CA THR A 341 23.29 2.62 8.08
C THR A 341 24.29 2.14 7.04
N GLU A 342 23.96 2.28 5.75
CA GLU A 342 24.79 1.83 4.63
C GLU A 342 26.12 2.59 4.54
N ILE A 343 26.11 3.90 4.78
CA ILE A 343 27.32 4.73 4.74
C ILE A 343 28.13 4.71 6.04
N GLY A 344 27.78 3.84 7.00
CA GLY A 344 28.56 3.65 8.22
C GLY A 344 28.30 4.69 9.32
N GLU A 345 27.16 5.37 9.32
CA GLU A 345 26.70 6.30 10.37
C GLU A 345 25.51 5.75 11.20
N PRO A 346 25.56 4.52 11.73
CA PRO A 346 24.39 3.87 12.30
C PRO A 346 23.93 4.47 13.64
N ASN A 347 24.72 5.33 14.30
CA ASN A 347 24.29 6.02 15.52
C ASN A 347 23.23 7.09 15.21
N GLU A 348 23.38 7.81 14.10
CA GLU A 348 22.40 8.80 13.66
C GLU A 348 21.13 8.10 13.17
N ALA A 349 21.28 7.02 12.40
CA ALA A 349 20.16 6.17 11.99
C ALA A 349 19.34 5.67 13.18
N GLN A 350 19.99 5.20 14.25
CA GLN A 350 19.31 4.74 15.46
C GLN A 350 18.55 5.90 16.15
N ARG A 351 19.14 7.11 16.22
CA ARG A 351 18.45 8.28 16.80
C ARG A 351 17.17 8.66 16.06
N ILE A 352 17.10 8.41 14.76
CA ILE A 352 15.90 8.65 13.95
C ILE A 352 14.86 7.56 14.18
N LEU A 353 15.28 6.28 14.18
CA LEU A 353 14.37 5.14 14.19
C LEU A 353 13.82 4.78 15.57
N GLU A 354 14.60 4.96 16.64
CA GLU A 354 14.22 4.52 17.99
C GLU A 354 12.96 5.24 18.53
N PRO A 355 12.77 6.57 18.35
CA PRO A 355 11.52 7.23 18.69
C PRO A 355 10.32 6.71 17.89
N LEU A 356 10.49 6.41 16.59
CA LEU A 356 9.42 5.90 15.73
C LEU A 356 8.95 4.51 16.16
N TRP A 357 9.87 3.69 16.67
CA TRP A 357 9.56 2.37 17.24
C TRP A 357 8.89 2.46 18.62
N LEU A 358 9.32 3.39 19.49
CA LEU A 358 8.82 3.49 20.86
C LEU A 358 7.48 4.22 21.00
N LEU A 359 7.19 5.19 20.12
CA LEU A 359 6.10 6.17 20.33
C LEU A 359 4.95 6.08 19.31
N GLY A 360 5.04 5.23 18.28
CA GLY A 360 4.30 5.47 17.03
C GLY A 360 3.32 4.40 16.54
N GLU A 361 2.34 4.87 15.76
CA GLU A 361 1.50 4.09 14.81
C GLU A 361 2.33 3.39 13.72
N SER A 362 3.60 3.77 13.55
CA SER A 362 4.54 3.25 12.55
C SER A 362 5.58 2.28 13.13
N ARG A 363 5.30 1.74 14.32
CA ARG A 363 6.19 0.86 15.09
C ARG A 363 6.76 -0.29 14.26
N THR A 364 5.94 -0.96 13.45
CA THR A 364 6.38 -2.10 12.63
C THR A 364 7.42 -1.71 11.59
N LEU A 365 7.20 -0.64 10.83
CA LEU A 365 8.12 -0.20 9.79
C LEU A 365 9.45 0.29 10.39
N ALA A 366 9.39 1.01 11.52
CA ALA A 366 10.58 1.42 12.27
C ALA A 366 11.35 0.22 12.84
N ALA A 367 10.65 -0.78 13.39
CA ALA A 367 11.25 -2.01 13.91
C ALA A 367 12.04 -2.74 12.82
N ILE A 368 11.47 -2.86 11.61
CA ILE A 368 12.14 -3.47 10.47
C ILE A 368 13.44 -2.72 10.12
N ALA A 369 13.39 -1.38 10.05
CA ALA A 369 14.57 -0.58 9.77
C ALA A 369 15.63 -0.71 10.88
N LEU A 370 15.23 -0.77 12.15
CA LEU A 370 16.14 -1.04 13.27
C LEU A 370 16.77 -2.43 13.18
N VAL A 371 15.99 -3.46 12.81
CA VAL A 371 16.51 -4.82 12.62
C VAL A 371 17.55 -4.85 11.50
N ASN A 372 17.35 -4.13 10.40
CA ASN A 372 18.36 -4.01 9.34
C ASN A 372 19.64 -3.32 9.87
N LEU A 373 19.49 -2.24 10.64
CA LEU A 373 20.60 -1.51 11.27
C LEU A 373 21.42 -2.40 12.21
N PHE A 374 20.76 -3.09 13.15
CA PHE A 374 21.45 -3.96 14.10
C PHE A 374 22.01 -5.22 13.42
N SER A 375 21.36 -5.72 12.38
CA SER A 375 21.90 -6.83 11.57
C SER A 375 23.17 -6.44 10.82
N ALA A 376 23.25 -5.22 10.27
CA ALA A 376 24.48 -4.70 9.66
C ALA A 376 25.62 -4.60 10.69
N ARG A 377 25.30 -4.29 11.95
CA ARG A 377 26.25 -4.32 13.08
C ARG A 377 26.52 -5.72 13.63
N LYS A 378 25.84 -6.76 13.12
CA LYS A 378 25.85 -8.14 13.64
C LYS A 378 25.38 -8.25 15.10
N ASP A 379 24.65 -7.26 15.59
CA ASP A 379 24.00 -7.30 16.91
C ASP A 379 22.64 -8.01 16.78
N PHE A 380 22.70 -9.31 16.51
CA PHE A 380 21.50 -10.11 16.32
C PHE A 380 20.70 -10.27 17.63
N GLY A 381 21.33 -10.07 18.80
CA GLY A 381 20.64 -10.07 20.10
C GLY A 381 19.62 -8.94 20.19
N ARG A 382 20.02 -7.72 19.80
CA ARG A 382 19.10 -6.58 19.73
C ARG A 382 18.04 -6.77 18.62
N CYS A 383 18.41 -7.33 17.47
CA CYS A 383 17.43 -7.70 16.44
C CYS A 383 16.32 -8.60 16.99
N LEU A 384 16.70 -9.66 17.72
CA LEU A 384 15.74 -10.63 18.25
C LEU A 384 14.80 -9.97 19.27
N GLN A 385 15.34 -9.12 20.15
CA GLN A 385 14.52 -8.38 21.11
C GLN A 385 13.47 -7.51 20.41
N ILE A 386 13.89 -6.71 19.43
CA ILE A 386 12.98 -5.80 18.70
C ILE A 386 11.90 -6.61 17.98
N LEU A 387 12.27 -7.73 17.36
CA LEU A 387 11.33 -8.60 16.66
C LEU A 387 10.34 -9.24 17.64
N GLU A 388 10.80 -9.80 18.76
CA GLU A 388 9.93 -10.43 19.75
C GLU A 388 8.94 -9.44 20.39
N GLU A 389 9.34 -8.19 20.57
CA GLU A 389 8.43 -7.13 21.05
C GLU A 389 7.43 -6.72 19.96
N THR A 390 7.88 -6.52 18.72
CA THR A 390 7.04 -6.00 17.64
C THR A 390 6.04 -7.04 17.14
N VAL A 391 6.42 -8.32 17.10
CA VAL A 391 5.55 -9.42 16.61
C VAL A 391 4.38 -9.69 17.58
N ARG A 392 4.51 -9.31 18.87
CA ARG A 392 3.38 -9.38 19.81
C ARG A 392 2.25 -8.44 19.41
N ASP A 393 2.60 -7.27 18.88
CA ASP A 393 1.65 -6.26 18.43
C ASP A 393 1.17 -6.53 16.99
N ASP A 394 2.05 -6.99 16.11
CA ASP A 394 1.78 -7.23 14.68
C ASP A 394 2.06 -8.69 14.28
N SER A 395 1.33 -9.61 14.91
CA SER A 395 1.51 -11.05 14.70
C SER A 395 1.10 -11.56 13.31
N ARG A 396 0.35 -10.75 12.53
CA ARG A 396 -0.08 -11.05 11.16
C ARG A 396 0.89 -10.55 10.10
N ASN A 397 2.05 -10.01 10.50
CA ASN A 397 3.08 -9.58 9.57
C ASN A 397 4.11 -10.68 9.26
N ALA A 398 3.93 -11.36 8.11
CA ALA A 398 4.81 -12.44 7.66
C ALA A 398 6.28 -12.01 7.50
N TYR A 399 6.53 -10.73 7.22
CA TYR A 399 7.88 -10.21 7.07
C TYR A 399 8.63 -10.15 8.42
N LEU A 400 7.96 -9.78 9.52
CA LEU A 400 8.57 -9.83 10.85
C LEU A 400 8.98 -11.26 11.24
N TRP A 401 8.10 -12.24 10.97
CA TRP A 401 8.40 -13.66 11.19
C TRP A 401 9.57 -14.16 10.33
N GLN A 402 9.64 -13.73 9.07
CA GLN A 402 10.78 -14.00 8.20
C GLN A 402 12.09 -13.41 8.76
N GLN A 403 12.06 -12.15 9.23
CA GLN A 403 13.24 -11.51 9.81
C GLN A 403 13.65 -12.15 11.14
N MET A 404 12.69 -12.65 11.92
CA MET A 404 12.97 -13.43 13.12
C MET A 404 13.60 -14.77 12.79
N ALA A 405 13.18 -15.44 11.72
CA ALA A 405 13.82 -16.66 11.23
C ALA A 405 15.29 -16.39 10.87
N ALA A 406 15.55 -15.34 10.09
CA ALA A 406 16.91 -14.95 9.69
C ALA A 406 17.78 -14.61 10.91
N THR A 407 17.23 -13.88 11.87
CA THR A 407 17.93 -13.49 13.10
C THR A 407 18.26 -14.71 13.98
N ARG A 408 17.29 -15.59 14.22
CA ARG A 408 17.52 -16.83 14.99
C ARG A 408 18.48 -17.78 14.28
N MET A 409 18.47 -17.82 12.95
CA MET A 409 19.44 -18.60 12.18
C MET A 409 20.88 -18.15 12.46
N GLN A 410 21.13 -16.85 12.58
CA GLN A 410 22.46 -16.30 12.89
C GLN A 410 22.86 -16.50 14.36
N LEU A 411 21.94 -16.36 15.31
CA LEU A 411 22.23 -16.49 16.75
C LEU A 411 22.30 -17.94 17.26
N GLN A 412 21.36 -18.77 16.82
CA GLN A 412 21.00 -20.05 17.44
C GLN A 412 21.09 -21.22 16.45
N GLY A 413 21.38 -20.94 15.18
CA GLY A 413 21.54 -21.93 14.12
C GLY A 413 20.23 -22.31 13.42
N ALA A 414 20.34 -23.25 12.45
CA ALA A 414 19.27 -23.58 11.51
C ALA A 414 17.98 -24.08 12.19
N GLN A 415 18.09 -24.86 13.27
CA GLN A 415 16.91 -25.42 13.94
C GLN A 415 16.00 -24.35 14.54
N ALA A 416 16.58 -23.29 15.11
CA ALA A 416 15.82 -22.22 15.76
C ALA A 416 15.04 -21.33 14.78
N ALA A 417 15.39 -21.37 13.50
CA ALA A 417 14.75 -20.59 12.45
C ALA A 417 13.50 -21.26 11.86
N ILE A 418 13.24 -22.53 12.16
CA ILE A 418 12.13 -23.31 11.57
C ILE A 418 10.78 -22.77 12.00
N GLU A 419 10.58 -22.52 13.30
CA GLU A 419 9.29 -22.04 13.81
C GLU A 419 8.90 -20.67 13.21
N PRO A 420 9.77 -19.64 13.21
CA PRO A 420 9.39 -18.35 12.65
C PRO A 420 9.15 -18.40 11.13
N ILE A 421 9.96 -19.14 10.37
CA ILE A 421 9.75 -19.22 8.91
C ILE A 421 8.49 -20.04 8.58
N ALA A 422 8.15 -21.07 9.37
CA ALA A 422 6.89 -21.79 9.25
C ALA A 422 5.71 -20.85 9.47
N ARG A 423 5.77 -19.99 10.49
CA ARG A 423 4.74 -18.99 10.75
C ARG A 423 4.59 -17.98 9.60
N ALA A 424 5.69 -17.53 9.01
CA ALA A 424 5.66 -16.68 7.82
C ALA A 424 4.96 -17.38 6.62
N VAL A 425 5.22 -18.67 6.41
CA VAL A 425 4.57 -19.48 5.38
C VAL A 425 3.07 -19.69 5.65
N GLU A 426 2.67 -19.82 6.91
CA GLU A 426 1.25 -19.91 7.27
C GLU A 426 0.48 -18.62 6.95
N LEU A 427 1.10 -17.46 7.14
CA LEU A 427 0.51 -16.15 6.86
C LEU A 427 0.44 -15.86 5.35
N CYS A 428 1.49 -16.26 4.62
CA CYS A 428 1.63 -16.09 3.17
C CYS A 428 1.88 -17.44 2.47
N PRO A 429 0.86 -18.33 2.38
CA PRO A 429 1.02 -19.69 1.88
C PRO A 429 1.44 -19.77 0.41
N GLU A 430 1.05 -18.79 -0.39
CA GLU A 430 1.34 -18.72 -1.82
C GLU A 430 2.67 -18.01 -2.13
N ARG A 431 3.38 -17.50 -1.11
CA ARG A 431 4.66 -16.80 -1.32
C ARG A 431 5.79 -17.82 -1.45
N GLY A 432 6.08 -18.21 -2.69
CA GLY A 432 7.07 -19.24 -3.01
C GLY A 432 8.44 -19.08 -2.33
N PRO A 433 9.04 -17.88 -2.29
CA PRO A 433 10.32 -17.68 -1.60
C PRO A 433 10.31 -18.05 -0.11
N LEU A 434 9.22 -17.77 0.62
CA LEU A 434 9.12 -18.17 2.03
C LEU A 434 9.05 -19.69 2.17
N ARG A 435 8.24 -20.34 1.31
CA ARG A 435 8.08 -21.80 1.32
C ARG A 435 9.37 -22.52 0.92
N GLY A 436 10.09 -22.00 -0.07
CA GLY A 436 11.42 -22.50 -0.46
C GLY A 436 12.44 -22.36 0.66
N GLY A 437 12.45 -21.22 1.36
CA GLY A 437 13.31 -21.01 2.54
C GLY A 437 13.04 -22.02 3.66
N LEU A 438 11.77 -22.28 3.98
CA LEU A 438 11.38 -23.32 4.95
C LEU A 438 11.82 -24.72 4.48
N ALA A 439 11.58 -25.08 3.21
CA ALA A 439 11.94 -26.38 2.67
C ALA A 439 13.45 -26.66 2.75
N GLN A 440 14.27 -25.68 2.37
CA GLN A 440 15.74 -25.77 2.46
C GLN A 440 16.21 -25.85 3.91
N LEU A 441 15.57 -25.12 4.82
CA LEU A 441 15.90 -25.16 6.24
C LEU A 441 15.59 -26.54 6.83
N LEU A 442 14.43 -27.13 6.51
CA LEU A 442 14.05 -28.48 6.89
C LEU A 442 14.97 -29.54 6.29
N GLU A 443 15.42 -29.37 5.04
CA GLU A 443 16.43 -30.26 4.44
C GLU A 443 17.74 -30.20 5.24
N LYS A 444 18.21 -28.98 5.57
CA LYS A 444 19.46 -28.77 6.30
C LYS A 444 19.42 -29.36 7.73
N THR A 445 18.26 -29.38 8.37
CA THR A 445 18.09 -29.94 9.72
C THR A 445 17.70 -31.41 9.72
N GLY A 446 17.59 -32.05 8.56
CA GLY A 446 17.32 -33.48 8.42
C GLY A 446 15.84 -33.87 8.46
N ALA A 447 14.93 -32.89 8.49
CA ALA A 447 13.48 -33.10 8.43
C ALA A 447 13.01 -33.38 6.99
N PHE A 448 13.60 -34.40 6.35
CA PHE A 448 13.45 -34.64 4.92
C PHE A 448 11.99 -34.90 4.49
N GLY A 449 11.18 -35.54 5.34
CA GLY A 449 9.77 -35.81 5.01
C GLY A 449 8.91 -34.54 4.93
N GLU A 450 9.24 -33.51 5.72
CA GLU A 450 8.58 -32.21 5.66
C GLU A 450 9.14 -31.36 4.52
N ALA A 451 10.47 -31.35 4.35
CA ALA A 451 11.12 -30.65 3.23
C ALA A 451 10.51 -31.05 1.88
N GLU A 452 10.36 -32.36 1.63
CA GLU A 452 9.75 -32.89 0.41
C GLU A 452 8.31 -32.39 0.19
N ARG A 453 7.48 -32.37 1.26
CA ARG A 453 6.11 -31.85 1.21
C ARG A 453 6.09 -30.38 0.80
N HIS A 454 6.99 -29.56 1.36
CA HIS A 454 7.08 -28.15 1.00
C HIS A 454 7.61 -27.92 -0.42
N PHE A 455 8.59 -28.70 -0.88
CA PHE A 455 9.07 -28.62 -2.27
C PHE A 455 8.00 -29.02 -3.28
N ARG A 456 7.25 -30.10 -3.03
CA ARG A 456 6.12 -30.49 -3.90
C ARG A 456 5.02 -29.42 -3.91
N LYS A 457 4.67 -28.88 -2.74
CA LYS A 457 3.68 -27.80 -2.68
C LYS A 457 4.16 -26.54 -3.40
N LEU A 458 5.45 -26.23 -3.35
CA LEU A 458 6.03 -25.12 -4.09
C LEU A 458 5.91 -25.33 -5.61
N LEU A 459 6.06 -26.57 -6.09
CA LEU A 459 5.84 -26.91 -7.50
C LEU A 459 4.37 -26.76 -7.92
N GLU A 460 3.41 -27.06 -7.03
CA GLU A 460 1.98 -26.78 -7.29
C GLU A 460 1.69 -25.28 -7.41
N ILE A 461 2.37 -24.44 -6.62
CA ILE A 461 2.19 -22.98 -6.61
C ILE A 461 2.88 -22.35 -7.83
N GLU A 462 4.07 -22.83 -8.18
CA GLU A 462 4.91 -22.31 -9.28
C GLU A 462 5.24 -23.42 -10.30
N PRO A 463 4.24 -23.95 -11.03
CA PRO A 463 4.42 -25.09 -11.93
C PRO A 463 5.31 -24.78 -13.14
N GLU A 464 5.55 -23.50 -13.44
CA GLU A 464 6.40 -23.06 -14.56
C GLU A 464 7.73 -22.43 -14.10
N ASN A 465 8.14 -22.64 -12.84
CA ASN A 465 9.40 -22.14 -12.33
C ASN A 465 10.51 -23.20 -12.41
N PRO A 466 11.55 -23.03 -13.25
CA PRO A 466 12.63 -24.03 -13.37
C PRO A 466 13.49 -24.13 -12.11
N VAL A 467 13.54 -23.08 -11.28
CA VAL A 467 14.24 -23.10 -10.00
C VAL A 467 13.60 -24.08 -9.04
N VAL A 468 12.27 -24.12 -8.99
CA VAL A 468 11.50 -25.01 -8.12
C VAL A 468 11.66 -26.47 -8.56
N HIS A 469 11.61 -26.73 -9.87
CA HIS A 469 11.91 -28.04 -10.43
C HIS A 469 13.32 -28.50 -10.07
N TYR A 470 14.32 -27.63 -10.25
CA TYR A 470 15.71 -27.94 -9.92
C TYR A 470 15.87 -28.28 -8.43
N TRP A 471 15.26 -27.50 -7.53
CA TRP A 471 15.34 -27.76 -6.09
C TRP A 471 14.71 -29.09 -5.70
N LEU A 472 13.51 -29.41 -6.21
CA LEU A 472 12.86 -30.69 -5.91
C LEU A 472 13.66 -31.87 -6.50
N ALA A 473 14.15 -31.75 -7.73
CA ALA A 473 14.95 -32.81 -8.36
C ALA A 473 16.28 -33.05 -7.62
N ASP A 474 17.00 -32.01 -7.21
CA ASP A 474 18.24 -32.16 -6.43
C ASP A 474 17.97 -32.70 -5.02
N PHE A 475 16.87 -32.30 -4.39
CA PHE A 475 16.42 -32.86 -3.11
C PHE A 475 16.15 -34.37 -3.23
N LEU A 476 15.34 -34.79 -4.21
CA LEU A 476 15.01 -36.20 -4.44
C LEU A 476 16.27 -37.01 -4.75
N ARG A 477 17.16 -36.49 -5.58
CA ARG A 477 18.46 -37.12 -5.89
C ARG A 477 19.29 -37.41 -4.64
N LYS A 478 19.34 -36.46 -3.69
CA LYS A 478 20.16 -36.57 -2.47
C LYS A 478 19.52 -37.49 -1.43
N HIS A 479 18.22 -37.37 -1.21
CA HIS A 479 17.56 -37.92 -0.01
C HIS A 479 16.50 -38.99 -0.31
N ARG A 480 16.17 -39.23 -1.58
CA ARG A 480 15.20 -40.23 -2.06
C ARG A 480 15.76 -40.96 -3.29
N PRO A 481 16.83 -41.76 -3.16
CA PRO A 481 17.44 -42.46 -4.30
C PRO A 481 16.44 -43.36 -5.06
N GLN A 482 15.42 -43.89 -4.38
CA GLN A 482 14.32 -44.65 -4.99
C GLN A 482 13.46 -43.82 -5.96
N ALA A 483 13.45 -42.50 -5.83
CA ALA A 483 12.71 -41.56 -6.68
C ALA A 483 13.58 -41.01 -7.83
N GLY A 484 14.71 -41.65 -8.16
CA GLY A 484 15.63 -41.15 -9.20
C GLY A 484 15.00 -40.98 -10.59
N ALA A 485 14.00 -41.80 -10.95
CA ALA A 485 13.26 -41.64 -12.20
C ALA A 485 12.37 -40.38 -12.20
N GLU A 486 11.65 -40.13 -11.10
CA GLU A 486 10.84 -38.92 -10.88
C GLU A 486 11.74 -37.68 -10.88
N ALA A 487 12.87 -37.73 -10.16
CA ALA A 487 13.83 -36.63 -10.10
C ALA A 487 14.38 -36.26 -11.48
N LEU A 488 14.66 -37.26 -12.34
CA LEU A 488 15.11 -37.02 -13.72
C LEU A 488 14.03 -36.35 -14.56
N GLU A 489 12.79 -36.81 -14.48
CA GLU A 489 11.67 -36.21 -15.23
C GLU A 489 11.47 -34.74 -14.81
N ILE A 490 11.52 -34.45 -13.51
CA ILE A 490 11.40 -33.09 -12.98
C ILE A 490 12.56 -32.20 -13.45
N ALA A 491 13.81 -32.70 -13.42
CA ALA A 491 14.96 -31.96 -13.93
C ALA A 491 14.87 -31.71 -15.45
N GLU A 492 14.35 -32.67 -16.22
CA GLU A 492 14.11 -32.52 -17.65
C GLU A 492 12.96 -31.55 -17.99
N LYS A 493 12.04 -31.28 -17.05
CA LYS A 493 11.08 -30.17 -17.17
C LYS A 493 11.77 -28.82 -16.94
N ALA A 494 12.64 -28.74 -15.92
CA ALA A 494 13.40 -27.52 -15.62
C ALA A 494 14.21 -27.01 -16.83
N VAL A 495 14.88 -27.90 -17.57
CA VAL A 495 15.74 -27.50 -18.71
C VAL A 495 14.94 -27.02 -19.94
N ARG A 496 13.65 -27.36 -20.03
CA ARG A 496 12.77 -26.90 -21.12
C ARG A 496 12.27 -25.47 -20.90
N GLN A 497 12.42 -24.95 -19.69
CA GLN A 497 12.00 -23.61 -19.31
C GLN A 497 13.20 -22.65 -19.32
N PRO A 498 13.01 -21.34 -19.60
CA PRO A 498 14.09 -20.37 -19.56
C PRO A 498 14.68 -20.24 -18.13
N PRO A 499 16.01 -20.32 -17.96
CA PRO A 499 16.64 -20.20 -16.65
C PRO A 499 16.31 -18.86 -15.96
N ARG A 500 16.16 -18.88 -14.64
CA ARG A 500 15.82 -17.72 -13.80
C ARG A 500 16.56 -17.75 -12.45
N GLY A 501 16.67 -16.61 -11.78
CA GLY A 501 17.13 -16.54 -10.38
C GLY A 501 18.56 -17.02 -10.14
N GLY A 502 19.47 -16.82 -11.10
CA GLY A 502 20.87 -17.27 -11.01
C GLY A 502 21.07 -18.78 -11.22
N LEU A 503 20.00 -19.54 -11.48
CA LEU A 503 20.11 -20.90 -12.02
C LEU A 503 20.50 -20.81 -13.49
N THR A 504 21.52 -21.55 -13.91
CA THR A 504 21.96 -21.60 -15.31
C THR A 504 21.56 -22.93 -15.95
N THR A 505 21.46 -22.94 -17.28
CA THR A 505 21.14 -24.16 -18.04
C THR A 505 22.17 -25.25 -17.78
N GLU A 506 23.45 -24.88 -17.63
CA GLU A 506 24.55 -25.81 -17.34
C GLU A 506 24.33 -26.52 -16.00
N ARG A 507 23.93 -25.78 -14.95
CA ARG A 507 23.64 -26.38 -13.63
C ARG A 507 22.50 -27.39 -13.68
N ILE A 508 21.48 -27.14 -14.50
CA ILE A 508 20.37 -28.08 -14.70
C ILE A 508 20.85 -29.32 -15.46
N GLN A 509 21.66 -29.14 -16.51
CA GLN A 509 22.23 -30.23 -17.29
C GLN A 509 23.18 -31.11 -16.46
N GLU A 510 24.01 -30.52 -15.59
CA GLU A 510 24.85 -31.26 -14.64
C GLU A 510 24.01 -32.14 -13.70
N LEU A 511 22.89 -31.62 -13.21
CA LEU A 511 21.97 -32.39 -12.36
C LEU A 511 21.37 -33.57 -13.12
N ILE A 512 20.89 -33.33 -14.36
CA ILE A 512 20.35 -34.38 -15.24
C ILE A 512 21.41 -35.46 -15.49
N GLN A 513 22.66 -35.07 -15.75
CA GLN A 513 23.75 -36.01 -16.00
C GLN A 513 24.03 -36.89 -14.77
N ARG A 514 24.14 -36.30 -13.58
CA ARG A 514 24.30 -37.05 -12.32
C ARG A 514 23.16 -38.03 -12.06
N LEU A 515 21.92 -37.63 -12.36
CA LEU A 515 20.74 -38.50 -12.23
C LEU A 515 20.76 -39.68 -13.20
N ARG A 516 21.26 -39.48 -14.43
CA ARG A 516 21.43 -40.56 -15.41
C ARG A 516 22.52 -41.54 -14.98
N GLU A 517 23.64 -41.04 -14.48
CA GLU A 517 24.75 -41.85 -13.97
C GLU A 517 24.33 -42.71 -12.76
N GLN A 518 23.58 -42.14 -11.81
CA GLN A 518 23.06 -42.88 -10.65
C GLN A 518 22.07 -43.99 -11.03
N ARG A 519 21.48 -43.94 -12.23
CA ARG A 519 20.57 -44.96 -12.75
C ARG A 519 21.25 -46.04 -13.58
N GLN A 520 22.47 -45.82 -14.07
CA GLN A 520 23.21 -46.87 -14.76
C GLN A 520 23.73 -47.87 -13.70
N PRO A 521 23.33 -49.16 -13.73
CA PRO A 521 23.91 -50.13 -12.82
C PRO A 521 25.42 -50.17 -13.04
N ALA A 522 26.19 -50.18 -11.95
CA ALA A 522 27.65 -50.32 -12.02
C ALA A 522 27.97 -51.60 -12.80
N VAL A 523 28.35 -51.44 -14.06
CA VAL A 523 28.95 -52.52 -14.84
C VAL A 523 30.32 -52.74 -14.19
N GLN A 524 30.36 -53.68 -13.24
CA GLN A 524 31.59 -54.09 -12.57
C GLN A 524 32.57 -54.59 -13.63
N GLN A 525 33.76 -53.99 -13.63
CA GLN A 525 34.97 -54.56 -14.25
C GLN A 525 35.44 -55.79 -13.49
#